data_AF-A0A0C2NLB1-F1
#
_entry.id   AF-A0A0C2NLB1-F1
#
_cell.length_a   1.000
_cell.length_b   1.000
_cell.length_c   1.000
_cell.angle_alpha   90.00
_cell.angle_beta   90.00
_cell.angle_gamma   90.00
#
_symmetry.space_group_name_H-M   'P 1'
#
loop_
_entity.id
_entity.type
_entity.pdbx_description
1 polymer ?
#
loop_
_entity_poly.entity_id
_entity_poly.type
_entity_poly.pdbx_seq_one_letter_code
_entity_poly.pdbx_strand_id
1 'polypeptide(L)' 'MSNEIHAHKVLNLLREKPMTKQELSDVVSEQFGEQAQFRTCKREGFQFDTLFDFFLQREKITEVDGKWVINAERVCGH' A
#
# COMPACT_ATOMS: atom_id res chain seq x y z
N MET A 1 -13.65 6.13 -17.59
CA MET A 1 -12.23 6.27 -17.21
C MET A 1 -12.16 6.11 -15.71
N SER A 2 -12.02 4.87 -15.24
CA SER A 2 -12.08 4.56 -13.82
C SER A 2 -10.66 4.65 -13.28
N ASN A 3 -10.34 5.76 -12.62
CA ASN A 3 -9.02 6.05 -12.06
C ASN A 3 -8.82 5.27 -10.76
N GLU A 4 -8.95 3.96 -10.87
CA GLU A 4 -9.02 3.03 -9.76
C GLU A 4 -7.61 2.64 -9.34
N ILE A 5 -7.13 3.20 -8.23
CA ILE A 5 -5.78 2.95 -7.75
C ILE A 5 -5.74 1.57 -7.10
N HIS A 6 -5.09 0.61 -7.77
CA HIS A 6 -4.90 -0.71 -7.20
C HIS A 6 -3.98 -0.64 -5.98
N ALA A 7 -4.36 -1.36 -4.92
CA ALA A 7 -3.57 -1.57 -3.71
C ALA A 7 -2.11 -2.01 -3.99
N HIS A 8 -1.88 -2.75 -5.09
CA HIS A 8 -0.54 -3.15 -5.50
C HIS A 8 0.39 -1.97 -5.83
N LYS A 9 -0.14 -0.80 -6.21
CA LYS A 9 0.71 0.38 -6.43
C LYS A 9 1.42 0.81 -5.15
N VAL A 10 0.72 0.82 -4.02
CA VAL A 10 1.31 1.16 -2.70
C VAL A 10 2.34 0.11 -2.28
N LEU A 11 2.07 -1.18 -2.54
CA LEU A 11 3.03 -2.24 -2.29
C LEU A 11 4.28 -2.10 -3.17
N ASN A 12 4.13 -1.71 -4.44
CA ASN A 12 5.28 -1.47 -5.31
C ASN A 12 6.18 -0.35 -4.77
N LEU A 13 5.62 0.73 -4.18
CA LEU A 13 6.43 1.77 -3.53
C LEU A 13 7.33 1.20 -2.44
N LEU A 14 6.75 0.39 -1.53
CA LEU A 14 7.51 -0.28 -0.47
C LEU A 14 8.50 -1.33 -1.01
N ARG A 15 8.21 -1.92 -2.18
CA ARG A 15 9.10 -2.87 -2.85
C ARG A 15 10.34 -2.17 -3.43
N GLU A 16 10.16 -0.98 -4.00
CA GLU A 16 11.26 -0.17 -4.51
C GLU A 16 12.09 0.42 -3.38
N LYS A 17 11.43 0.91 -2.32
CA LYS A 17 12.11 1.51 -1.18
C LYS A 17 11.35 1.24 0.13
N PRO A 18 12.00 0.60 1.13
CA PRO A 18 11.49 0.50 2.49
C PRO A 18 11.23 1.88 3.09
N MET A 19 10.03 2.10 3.63
CA MET A 19 9.59 3.39 4.15
C MET A 19 8.83 3.23 5.46
N THR A 20 8.83 4.25 6.30
CA THR A 20 7.94 4.34 7.45
C THR A 20 6.49 4.57 7.02
N LYS A 21 5.53 4.36 7.93
CA LYS A 21 4.10 4.63 7.64
C LYS A 21 3.88 6.09 7.21
N GLN A 22 4.59 7.03 7.85
CA GLN A 22 4.51 8.46 7.50
C GLN A 22 5.07 8.74 6.11
N GLU A 23 6.28 8.27 5.80
CA GLU A 23 6.88 8.43 4.46
C GLU A 23 5.98 7.83 3.37
N LEU A 24 5.44 6.64 3.62
CA LEU A 24 4.55 6.00 2.67
C LEU A 24 3.26 6.82 2.47
N SER A 25 2.67 7.34 3.54
CA SER A 25 1.48 8.20 3.48
C SER A 25 1.73 9.46 2.66
N ASP A 26 2.91 10.07 2.86
CA ASP A 26 3.32 11.29 2.17
C ASP A 26 3.51 11.03 0.66
N VAL A 27 4.27 9.98 0.31
CA VAL A 27 4.48 9.57 -1.08
C VAL A 27 3.18 9.16 -1.76
N VAL A 28 2.30 8.46 -1.04
CA VAL A 28 0.98 8.09 -1.54
C VAL A 28 0.14 9.33 -1.80
N SER A 29 0.16 10.31 -0.91
CA SER A 29 -0.56 11.57 -1.07
C SER A 29 0.01 12.42 -2.20
N GLU A 30 1.32 12.41 -2.41
CA GLU A 30 1.98 13.12 -3.51
C GLU A 30 1.71 12.46 -4.87
N GLN A 31 1.78 11.12 -4.97
CA GLN A 31 1.57 10.40 -6.22
C GLN A 31 0.11 10.24 -6.61
N PHE A 32 -0.78 10.06 -5.64
CA PHE A 32 -2.19 9.72 -5.88
C PHE A 32 -3.17 10.79 -5.39
N GLY A 33 -2.73 11.73 -4.56
CA GLY A 33 -3.56 12.73 -3.87
C GLY A 33 -3.95 12.30 -2.46
N GLU A 34 -4.09 13.25 -1.53
CA GLU A 34 -4.57 12.98 -0.16
C GLU A 34 -5.96 12.31 -0.11
N GLN A 35 -6.78 12.54 -1.14
CA GLN A 35 -8.13 11.96 -1.27
C GLN A 35 -8.15 10.68 -2.10
N ALA A 36 -6.98 10.09 -2.38
CA ALA A 36 -6.87 8.85 -3.14
C ALA A 36 -7.65 7.72 -2.46
N GLN A 37 -8.47 7.04 -3.26
CA GLN A 37 -9.14 5.81 -2.84
C GLN A 37 -8.50 4.62 -3.53
N PHE A 38 -8.22 3.59 -2.75
CA PHE A 38 -7.59 2.37 -3.19
C PHE A 38 -8.63 1.28 -3.36
N ARG A 39 -8.37 0.39 -4.31
CA ARG A 39 -9.11 -0.85 -4.44
C ARG A 39 -8.22 -2.06 -4.45
N THR A 40 -8.71 -3.10 -3.79
CA THR A 40 -8.21 -4.46 -3.90
C THR A 40 -8.98 -5.20 -4.98
N CYS A 41 -8.47 -6.35 -5.44
CA CYS A 41 -9.09 -7.13 -6.51
C CYS A 41 -10.54 -7.56 -6.23
N LYS A 42 -11.00 -7.54 -4.97
CA LYS A 42 -12.34 -7.97 -4.56
C LYS A 42 -13.16 -6.89 -3.84
N ARG A 43 -12.55 -5.76 -3.47
CA ARG A 43 -13.21 -4.72 -2.67
C ARG A 43 -12.59 -3.36 -2.97
N GLU A 44 -13.43 -2.34 -3.04
CA GLU A 44 -13.09 -0.98 -3.43
C GLU A 44 -13.35 0.00 -2.28
N GLY A 45 -12.90 1.24 -2.41
CA GLY A 45 -13.17 2.31 -1.43
C GLY A 45 -12.30 2.24 -0.17
N PHE A 46 -11.09 1.71 -0.26
CA PHE A 46 -10.14 1.75 0.84
C PHE A 46 -9.47 3.13 0.91
N GLN A 47 -9.30 3.65 2.12
CA GLN A 47 -8.38 4.75 2.38
C GLN A 47 -7.00 4.21 2.78
N PHE A 48 -5.99 5.07 2.81
CA PHE A 48 -4.62 4.69 3.15
C PHE A 48 -4.55 3.92 4.47
N ASP A 49 -5.14 4.41 5.55
CA ASP A 49 -5.11 3.72 6.85
C ASP A 49 -5.77 2.33 6.81
N THR A 50 -6.94 2.22 6.21
CA THR A 50 -7.66 0.93 6.10
C THR A 50 -6.91 -0.04 5.19
N LEU A 51 -6.30 0.47 4.12
CA LEU A 51 -5.48 -0.32 3.21
C LEU A 51 -4.21 -0.82 3.90
N PHE A 52 -3.57 0.05 4.68
CA PHE A 52 -2.36 -0.25 5.42
C PHE A 52 -2.61 -1.34 6.46
N ASP A 53 -3.69 -1.19 7.25
CA ASP A 53 -4.12 -2.22 8.20
C ASP A 53 -4.44 -3.55 7.51
N PHE A 54 -5.08 -3.49 6.33
CA PHE A 54 -5.32 -4.69 5.52
C PHE A 54 -4.02 -5.37 5.06
N PHE A 55 -2.97 -4.61 4.76
CA PHE A 55 -1.66 -5.19 4.42
C PHE A 55 -1.02 -5.86 5.63
N LEU A 56 -1.12 -5.28 6.82
CA LEU A 56 -0.63 -5.87 8.07
C LEU A 56 -1.39 -7.17 8.39
N GLN A 57 -2.72 -7.14 8.37
CA GLN A 57 -3.56 -8.30 8.65
C GLN A 57 -3.31 -9.47 7.69
N ARG A 58 -2.94 -9.16 6.43
CA ARG A 58 -2.63 -10.18 5.42
C ARG A 58 -1.15 -10.57 5.39
N GLU A 59 -0.35 -10.05 6.31
CA GLU A 59 1.11 -10.25 6.37
C GLU A 59 1.80 -9.88 5.05
N LYS A 60 1.23 -8.92 4.30
CA LYS A 60 1.76 -8.44 3.01
C LYS A 60 2.94 -7.49 3.19
N ILE A 61 2.99 -6.82 4.33
CA ILE A 61 4.11 -5.97 4.74
C ILE A 61 4.55 -6.40 6.14
N THR A 62 5.84 -6.25 6.41
CA THR A 62 6.42 -6.49 7.73
C THR A 62 7.29 -5.30 8.11
N GLU A 63 7.41 -5.06 9.41
CA GLU A 63 8.34 -4.06 9.93
C GLU A 63 9.73 -4.67 10.03
N VAL A 64 10.74 -3.98 9.51
CA VAL A 64 12.16 -4.32 9.61
C VAL A 64 12.90 -3.02 9.91
N ASP A 65 13.61 -2.97 11.04
CA ASP A 65 14.35 -1.77 11.49
C ASP A 65 13.48 -0.50 11.53
N GLY A 66 12.21 -0.62 11.95
CA GLY A 66 11.26 0.49 12.01
C GLY A 66 10.75 0.98 10.66
N LYS A 67 11.05 0.26 9.56
CA LYS A 67 10.55 0.53 8.22
C LYS A 67 9.66 -0.60 7.73
N TRP A 68 8.65 -0.27 6.95
CA TRP A 68 7.80 -1.24 6.31
C TRP A 68 8.46 -1.75 5.04
N VAL A 69 8.51 -3.06 4.91
CA VAL A 69 8.97 -3.77 3.72
C VAL A 69 7.88 -4.71 3.24
N ILE A 70 7.84 -4.98 1.94
CA ILE A 70 6.87 -5.95 1.43
C ILE A 70 7.35 -7.37 1.70
N ASN A 71 6.40 -8.24 2.02
CA ASN A 71 6.59 -9.67 1.95
C ASN A 71 6.22 -10.14 0.55
N ALA A 72 7.21 -10.17 -0.36
CA ALA A 72 7.02 -10.56 -1.75
C ALA A 72 6.42 -11.97 -1.90
N GLU A 73 6.63 -12.87 -0.93
CA GLU A 73 6.05 -14.22 -0.94
C GLU A 73 4.53 -14.20 -0.67
N ARG A 74 4.03 -13.19 0.04
CA ARG A 74 2.60 -13.01 0.37
C ARG A 74 1.88 -12.05 -0.58
N VAL A 75 2.60 -11.36 -1.46
CA VAL A 75 2.03 -10.46 -2.46
C VAL A 75 1.83 -11.21 -3.77
N CYS A 76 0.58 -11.31 -4.23
CA CYS A 76 0.27 -11.89 -5.54
C CYS A 76 0.87 -11.02 -6.66
N GLY A 77 1.76 -11.58 -7.48
CA GLY A 77 2.43 -10.88 -8.58
C GLY A 77 1.60 -10.78 -9.87
N HIS A 78 0.28 -10.60 -9.74
CA HIS A 78 -0.67 -10.74 -10.85
C HIS A 78 -0.90 -9.46 -11.64
#